data_AF-A0A117LNN2-F1
#
_entry.id   AF-A0A117LNN2-F1
#
_cell.length_a   1.000
_cell.length_b   1.000
_cell.length_c   1.000
_cell.angle_alpha   90.00
_cell.angle_beta   90.00
_cell.angle_gamma   90.00
#
_symmetry.space_group_name_H-M   'P 1'
#
loop_
_entity.id
_entity.type
_entity.pdbx_description
1 polymer ?
#
loop_
_entity_poly.entity_id
_entity_poly.type
_entity_poly.pdbx_seq_one_letter_code
_entity_poly.pdbx_strand_id
1 'polypeptide(L)'
;MNHNKLKFFLFILFVSSSYMGFSQIFPIPKDIFIEKPQLKIIYQYHYQLDSTNPDQISKRTLWLLIGDNYSSFEDHKKKWYKDEMRKINSQQQLQDWINKNAGMANIEDFTIIKNRKLKNLTYYGYILMSGHYKYEETPHLIWKLESDTANILEYTVQHAWTYYGGRIWHAWFTPAIPISDGPYKFMGLPGLILKAEDSKHYYTFEAIAIEQPAEGEDITCEENPYIETTREKFLEANRNLRLDIINKAQEAGLNAGAQQTAAQSMRLRNNPIELK
;
A
#
# COMPACT_ATOMS: atom_id res chain seq x y z
N MET A 1 1.72 20.88 -2.18
CA MET A 1 2.88 21.18 -1.30
C MET A 1 4.02 20.19 -1.64
N ASN A 2 5.08 20.56 -2.38
CA ASN A 2 6.25 19.68 -2.66
C ASN A 2 7.62 20.30 -2.27
N HIS A 3 8.38 19.67 -1.34
CA HIS A 3 9.83 19.83 -1.02
C HIS A 3 10.12 19.14 0.33
N ASN A 4 10.68 17.94 0.35
CA ASN A 4 11.05 17.23 1.59
C ASN A 4 9.89 17.00 2.59
N LYS A 5 8.61 17.14 2.20
CA LYS A 5 7.54 17.62 3.11
C LYS A 5 7.15 16.75 4.30
N LEU A 6 7.75 15.58 4.40
CA LEU A 6 7.75 14.71 5.57
C LEU A 6 9.13 14.08 5.91
N LYS A 7 10.27 14.28 5.18
CA LYS A 7 11.68 13.94 5.64
C LYS A 7 11.87 13.87 7.16
N PHE A 8 11.26 14.67 8.03
CA PHE A 8 10.90 16.11 7.99
C PHE A 8 9.65 16.41 8.80
N PHE A 9 8.61 15.59 8.66
CA PHE A 9 7.86 15.13 9.80
C PHE A 9 8.66 13.98 10.38
N LEU A 10 9.95 14.34 10.60
CA LEU A 10 11.12 13.86 11.32
C LEU A 10 11.14 12.30 11.49
N PHE A 11 12.23 11.60 11.79
CA PHE A 11 12.87 11.80 13.07
C PHE A 11 11.88 12.02 14.27
N ILE A 12 10.56 12.24 14.10
CA ILE A 12 9.62 13.00 14.93
C ILE A 12 9.25 12.11 16.09
N LEU A 13 9.59 12.33 17.32
CA LEU A 13 10.82 12.80 17.90
C LEU A 13 11.29 11.52 18.59
N PHE A 14 11.86 10.61 17.79
CA PHE A 14 13.29 10.35 17.81
C PHE A 14 13.62 9.53 19.03
N VAL A 15 13.78 8.21 18.90
CA VAL A 15 14.67 7.51 19.82
C VAL A 15 14.26 7.74 21.30
N SER A 16 12.97 8.01 21.55
CA SER A 16 12.39 8.50 22.79
C SER A 16 12.27 7.33 23.75
N SER A 17 13.31 6.90 24.45
CA SER A 17 14.43 7.62 25.02
C SER A 17 15.64 6.68 24.96
N SER A 18 16.86 7.22 24.88
CA SER A 18 18.09 6.61 25.41
C SER A 18 17.95 5.23 26.09
N TYR A 19 18.74 4.25 25.62
CA TYR A 19 19.00 2.90 26.16
C TYR A 19 18.22 1.71 25.58
N MET A 20 18.79 1.07 24.54
CA MET A 20 19.03 -0.39 24.49
C MET A 20 19.90 -0.72 23.25
N GLY A 21 20.74 -1.74 23.33
CA GLY A 21 21.82 -2.03 22.37
C GLY A 21 21.37 -2.22 20.91
N PHE A 22 22.15 -1.67 19.98
CA PHE A 22 21.84 -1.56 18.54
C PHE A 22 21.56 -2.89 17.80
N SER A 23 22.00 -4.04 18.30
CA SER A 23 21.77 -5.31 17.60
C SER A 23 20.33 -5.86 17.72
N GLN A 24 19.47 -5.24 18.55
CA GLN A 24 18.10 -5.72 18.82
C GLN A 24 16.98 -4.74 18.40
N ILE A 25 17.29 -3.57 17.82
CA ILE A 25 16.33 -2.45 17.73
C ILE A 25 15.29 -2.62 16.60
N PHE A 26 15.57 -3.39 15.55
CA PHE A 26 14.57 -3.72 14.52
C PHE A 26 14.82 -5.15 14.02
N PRO A 27 14.17 -6.19 14.59
CA PRO A 27 14.17 -7.50 13.95
C PRO A 27 13.52 -7.32 12.59
N ILE A 28 14.33 -7.39 11.53
CA ILE A 28 13.82 -7.25 10.17
C ILE A 28 13.05 -8.52 9.88
N PRO A 29 11.74 -8.42 9.58
CA PRO A 29 10.91 -9.59 9.46
C PRO A 29 11.48 -10.52 8.39
N LYS A 30 11.46 -11.81 8.72
CA LYS A 30 11.81 -12.86 7.78
C LYS A 30 10.70 -12.95 6.73
N ASP A 31 11.10 -13.13 5.49
CA ASP A 31 10.16 -13.45 4.41
C ASP A 31 9.77 -14.93 4.50
N ILE A 32 8.46 -15.18 4.59
CA ILE A 32 7.85 -16.49 4.50
C ILE A 32 7.44 -16.68 3.04
N PHE A 33 8.06 -17.66 2.38
CA PHE A 33 7.73 -18.04 1.02
C PHE A 33 6.31 -18.61 0.94
N ILE A 34 5.53 -18.13 -0.04
CA ILE A 34 4.18 -18.63 -0.34
C ILE A 34 4.20 -19.37 -1.68
N GLU A 35 4.64 -18.70 -2.74
CA GLU A 35 4.58 -19.25 -4.10
C GLU A 35 5.57 -18.56 -5.04
N LYS A 36 5.99 -19.25 -6.11
CA LYS A 36 6.73 -18.63 -7.22
C LYS A 36 5.73 -18.00 -8.19
N PRO A 37 5.85 -16.70 -8.51
CA PRO A 37 4.98 -16.10 -9.52
C PRO A 37 5.40 -16.53 -10.93
N GLN A 38 4.43 -16.51 -11.83
CA GLN A 38 4.55 -16.79 -13.26
C GLN A 38 4.30 -15.54 -14.11
N LEU A 39 3.67 -14.52 -13.53
CA LEU A 39 3.35 -13.27 -14.21
C LEU A 39 3.53 -12.10 -13.25
N LYS A 40 4.12 -11.01 -13.74
CA LYS A 40 4.24 -9.74 -13.03
C LYS A 40 3.53 -8.64 -13.82
N ILE A 41 2.69 -7.86 -13.15
CA ILE A 41 2.06 -6.68 -13.73
C ILE A 41 2.52 -5.48 -12.93
N ILE A 42 3.00 -4.45 -13.62
CA ILE A 42 3.42 -3.20 -13.01
C ILE A 42 2.32 -2.18 -13.23
N TYR A 43 1.84 -1.57 -12.15
CA TYR A 43 0.81 -0.53 -12.18
C TYR A 43 1.39 0.82 -11.80
N GLN A 44 1.04 1.84 -12.58
CA GLN A 44 1.11 3.23 -12.13
C GLN A 44 -0.13 3.52 -11.27
N TYR A 45 0.09 3.79 -10.00
CA TYR A 45 -0.93 4.19 -9.03
C TYR A 45 -0.94 5.71 -8.86
N HIS A 46 -2.03 6.33 -9.28
CA HIS A 46 -2.33 7.74 -9.02
C HIS A 46 -3.29 7.85 -7.84
N TYR A 47 -3.00 8.74 -6.90
CA TYR A 47 -3.83 8.91 -5.72
C TYR A 47 -3.86 10.36 -5.22
N GLN A 48 -5.02 10.78 -4.73
CA GLN A 48 -5.26 12.10 -4.17
C GLN A 48 -5.75 12.00 -2.73
N LEU A 49 -4.85 12.19 -1.76
CA LEU A 49 -5.21 12.10 -0.34
C LEU A 49 -5.95 13.34 0.17
N ASP A 50 -5.74 14.50 -0.46
CA ASP A 50 -6.42 15.75 -0.15
C ASP A 50 -7.46 16.07 -1.23
N SER A 51 -8.72 15.74 -0.95
CA SER A 51 -9.83 16.02 -1.87
C SER A 51 -10.10 17.51 -2.07
N THR A 52 -9.53 18.40 -1.25
CA THR A 52 -9.70 19.86 -1.37
C THR A 52 -8.67 20.52 -2.28
N ASN A 53 -7.66 19.75 -2.72
CA ASN A 53 -6.60 20.24 -3.60
C ASN A 53 -6.46 19.34 -4.84
N PRO A 54 -7.19 19.63 -5.93
CA PRO A 54 -7.20 18.79 -7.14
C PRO A 54 -5.84 18.73 -7.85
N ASP A 55 -4.98 19.73 -7.67
CA ASP A 55 -3.66 19.75 -8.29
C ASP A 55 -2.63 18.87 -7.56
N GLN A 56 -2.96 18.39 -6.36
CA GLN A 56 -2.07 17.56 -5.55
C GLN A 56 -2.31 16.06 -5.77
N ILE A 57 -1.98 15.60 -6.98
CA ILE A 57 -2.00 14.18 -7.34
C ILE A 57 -0.63 13.57 -7.05
N SER A 58 -0.63 12.48 -6.30
CA SER A 58 0.58 11.69 -6.01
C SER A 58 0.64 10.48 -6.92
N LYS A 59 1.86 10.00 -7.20
CA LYS A 59 2.11 8.84 -8.05
C LYS A 59 3.02 7.83 -7.37
N ARG A 60 2.73 6.54 -7.57
CA ARG A 60 3.50 5.39 -7.09
C ARG A 60 3.50 4.27 -8.11
N THR A 61 4.48 3.38 -7.98
CA THR A 61 4.52 2.15 -8.77
C THR A 61 4.29 0.98 -7.83
N LEU A 62 3.23 0.22 -8.12
CA LEU A 62 2.87 -1.00 -7.40
C LEU A 62 3.00 -2.17 -8.36
N TRP A 63 3.25 -3.36 -7.84
CA TRP A 63 3.28 -4.57 -8.66
C TRP A 63 2.26 -5.60 -8.18
N LEU A 64 1.79 -6.41 -9.12
CA LEU A 64 1.01 -7.61 -8.88
C LEU A 64 1.85 -8.80 -9.35
N LEU A 65 2.26 -9.66 -8.41
CA LEU A 65 2.88 -10.95 -8.73
C LEU A 65 1.80 -12.03 -8.67
N ILE A 66 1.68 -12.85 -9.72
CA ILE A 66 0.64 -13.86 -9.84
C ILE A 66 1.29 -15.24 -9.98
N GLY A 67 1.02 -16.13 -9.04
CA GLY A 67 1.34 -17.56 -9.09
C GLY A 67 0.12 -18.41 -9.49
N ASP A 68 0.24 -19.73 -9.29
CA ASP A 68 -0.83 -20.67 -9.64
C ASP A 68 -2.08 -20.48 -8.77
N ASN A 69 -1.88 -20.22 -7.47
CA ASN A 69 -2.95 -20.17 -6.47
C ASN A 69 -3.09 -18.80 -5.82
N TYR A 70 -1.96 -18.12 -5.64
CA TYR A 70 -1.87 -16.86 -4.92
C TYR A 70 -1.41 -15.72 -5.82
N SER A 71 -1.71 -14.51 -5.37
CA SER A 71 -1.07 -13.31 -5.90
C SER A 71 -0.71 -12.35 -4.76
N SER A 72 0.31 -11.53 -4.97
CA SER A 72 0.66 -10.42 -4.06
C SER A 72 0.54 -9.08 -4.76
N PHE A 73 -0.05 -8.10 -4.08
CA PHE A 73 -0.10 -6.71 -4.52
C PHE A 73 0.51 -5.77 -3.46
N GLU A 74 1.57 -5.06 -3.83
CA GLU A 74 2.36 -4.22 -2.92
C GLU A 74 3.24 -3.19 -3.66
N ASP A 75 3.91 -2.32 -2.91
CA ASP A 75 4.86 -1.33 -3.46
C ASP A 75 6.15 -2.00 -3.96
N HIS A 76 6.55 -1.72 -5.20
CA HIS A 76 7.75 -2.31 -5.81
C HIS A 76 9.04 -1.99 -5.04
N LYS A 77 9.06 -0.90 -4.24
CA LYS A 77 10.23 -0.52 -3.43
C LYS A 77 10.33 -1.28 -2.12
N LYS A 78 9.32 -2.06 -1.73
CA LYS A 78 9.27 -2.69 -0.40
C LYS A 78 10.48 -3.58 -0.13
N LYS A 79 10.82 -4.47 -1.07
CA LYS A 79 11.99 -5.37 -0.96
C LYS A 79 13.29 -4.58 -0.87
N TRP A 80 13.50 -3.62 -1.78
CA TRP A 80 14.67 -2.75 -1.76
C TRP A 80 14.81 -1.99 -0.43
N TYR A 81 13.72 -1.38 0.05
CA TYR A 81 13.72 -0.64 1.31
C TYR A 81 14.13 -1.54 2.47
N LYS A 82 13.58 -2.75 2.54
CA LYS A 82 13.95 -3.74 3.56
C LYS A 82 15.43 -4.14 3.48
N ASP A 83 15.94 -4.41 2.28
CA ASP A 83 17.35 -4.75 2.08
C ASP A 83 18.30 -3.61 2.43
N GLU A 84 17.90 -2.35 2.20
CA GLU A 84 18.64 -1.18 2.68
C GLU A 84 18.62 -1.08 4.21
N MET A 85 17.47 -1.29 4.84
CA MET A 85 17.35 -1.29 6.30
C MET A 85 18.19 -2.40 6.95
N ARG A 86 18.35 -3.57 6.30
CA ARG A 86 19.23 -4.68 6.76
C ARG A 86 20.71 -4.30 6.88
N LYS A 87 21.15 -3.29 6.14
CA LYS A 87 22.55 -2.85 6.14
C LYS A 87 22.86 -1.89 7.29
N ILE A 88 21.83 -1.29 7.90
CA ILE A 88 21.98 -0.28 8.94
C ILE A 88 22.21 -0.99 10.28
N ASN A 89 23.39 -0.78 10.88
CA ASN A 89 23.78 -1.43 12.14
C ASN A 89 24.17 -0.44 13.26
N SER A 90 24.05 0.87 13.00
CA SER A 90 24.39 1.92 13.96
C SER A 90 23.51 3.14 13.82
N GLN A 91 23.43 3.95 14.88
CA GLN A 91 22.68 5.21 14.87
C GLN A 91 23.19 6.14 13.77
N GLN A 92 24.51 6.22 13.59
CA GLN A 92 25.11 7.11 12.61
C GLN A 92 24.72 6.70 11.18
N GLN A 93 24.81 5.41 10.86
CA GLN A 93 24.37 4.91 9.54
C GLN A 93 22.88 5.13 9.31
N LEU A 94 22.07 4.98 10.35
CA LEU A 94 20.64 5.28 10.27
C LEU A 94 20.42 6.77 9.97
N GLN A 95 21.09 7.67 10.69
CA GLN A 95 21.01 9.11 10.42
C GLN A 95 21.50 9.48 9.03
N ASP A 96 22.60 8.89 8.57
CA ASP A 96 23.14 9.13 7.24
C ASP A 96 22.19 8.63 6.14
N TRP A 97 21.63 7.43 6.31
CA TRP A 97 20.64 6.87 5.41
C TRP A 97 19.40 7.77 5.36
N ILE A 98 18.89 8.23 6.51
CA ILE A 98 17.76 9.16 6.58
C ILE A 98 18.12 10.44 5.82
N ASN A 99 19.21 11.11 6.18
CA ASN A 99 19.57 12.39 5.56
C ASN A 99 19.69 12.31 4.03
N LYS A 100 20.21 11.18 3.53
CA LYS A 100 20.35 10.89 2.09
C LYS A 100 19.03 10.53 1.42
N ASN A 101 18.21 9.69 2.06
CA ASN A 101 17.01 9.09 1.46
C ASN A 101 15.72 9.75 1.89
N ALA A 102 15.78 10.81 2.68
CA ALA A 102 14.55 11.38 3.19
C ALA A 102 13.72 11.94 2.02
N GLY A 103 12.43 11.58 2.00
CA GLY A 103 11.55 11.79 0.86
C GLY A 103 11.43 10.60 -0.10
N MET A 104 12.36 9.63 -0.06
CA MET A 104 12.27 8.36 -0.79
C MET A 104 11.50 7.27 -0.02
N ALA A 105 11.35 7.41 1.31
CA ALA A 105 10.58 6.52 2.18
C ALA A 105 9.05 6.67 2.06
N ASN A 106 8.57 7.38 1.05
CA ASN A 106 7.16 7.33 0.69
C ASN A 106 6.98 5.98 -0.03
N ILE A 107 6.77 4.91 0.73
CA ILE A 107 6.33 3.58 0.29
C ILE A 107 4.86 3.39 0.69
N GLU A 108 4.13 2.55 -0.04
CA GLU A 108 2.80 2.13 0.39
C GLU A 108 2.97 0.95 1.36
N ASP A 109 2.47 1.11 2.58
CA ASP A 109 2.77 0.20 3.69
C ASP A 109 1.77 -0.96 3.81
N PHE A 110 1.18 -1.37 2.67
CA PHE A 110 0.36 -2.59 2.61
C PHE A 110 0.98 -3.66 1.73
N THR A 111 0.71 -4.91 2.09
CA THR A 111 0.81 -6.07 1.21
C THR A 111 -0.53 -6.78 1.22
N ILE A 112 -1.05 -7.11 0.04
CA ILE A 112 -2.29 -7.88 -0.11
C ILE A 112 -1.92 -9.21 -0.74
N ILE A 113 -2.15 -10.30 -0.02
CA ILE A 113 -2.01 -11.66 -0.55
C ILE A 113 -3.40 -12.19 -0.85
N LYS A 114 -3.71 -12.51 -2.10
CA LYS A 114 -5.02 -13.06 -2.49
C LYS A 114 -4.89 -14.56 -2.69
N ASN A 115 -5.85 -15.33 -2.21
CA ASN A 115 -6.05 -16.71 -2.61
C ASN A 115 -7.11 -16.72 -3.73
N ARG A 116 -6.66 -16.96 -4.97
CA ARG A 116 -7.51 -16.87 -6.16
C ARG A 116 -8.55 -17.98 -6.23
N LYS A 117 -8.30 -19.14 -5.61
CA LYS A 117 -9.24 -20.26 -5.56
C LYS A 117 -10.38 -20.01 -4.57
N LEU A 118 -10.05 -19.53 -3.37
CA LEU A 118 -11.01 -19.25 -2.31
C LEU A 118 -11.68 -17.87 -2.46
N LYS A 119 -11.14 -17.01 -3.34
CA LYS A 119 -11.60 -15.64 -3.57
C LYS A 119 -11.58 -14.76 -2.30
N ASN A 120 -10.67 -15.07 -1.39
CA ASN A 120 -10.39 -14.27 -0.20
C ASN A 120 -8.96 -13.71 -0.27
N LEU A 121 -8.63 -12.85 0.67
CA LEU A 121 -7.31 -12.25 0.78
C LEU A 121 -6.90 -12.07 2.24
N THR A 122 -5.60 -11.98 2.46
CA THR A 122 -4.99 -11.49 3.68
C THR A 122 -4.40 -10.12 3.39
N TYR A 123 -4.79 -9.13 4.19
CA TYR A 123 -4.24 -7.78 4.16
C TYR A 123 -3.26 -7.61 5.30
N TYR A 124 -2.07 -7.12 4.97
CA TYR A 124 -1.04 -6.71 5.91
C TYR A 124 -0.89 -5.20 5.80
N GLY A 125 -0.91 -4.48 6.92
CA GLY A 125 -0.76 -3.03 6.94
C GLY A 125 0.00 -2.54 8.15
N TYR A 126 0.58 -1.35 8.05
CA TYR A 126 1.19 -0.67 9.17
C TYR A 126 0.42 0.60 9.53
N ILE A 127 0.18 0.81 10.82
CA ILE A 127 -0.36 2.06 11.36
C ILE A 127 0.72 2.69 12.23
N LEU A 128 1.11 3.91 11.87
CA LEU A 128 2.12 4.68 12.58
C LEU A 128 1.78 4.76 14.08
N MET A 129 2.75 4.43 14.95
CA MET A 129 2.59 4.39 16.41
C MET A 129 1.51 3.41 16.92
N SER A 130 1.07 2.46 16.10
CA SER A 130 0.14 1.40 16.51
C SER A 130 0.62 0.01 16.08
N GLY A 131 1.51 -0.08 15.09
CA GLY A 131 2.22 -1.30 14.74
C GLY A 131 1.69 -1.97 13.47
N HIS A 132 2.04 -3.24 13.29
CA HIS A 132 1.64 -4.05 12.14
C HIS A 132 0.30 -4.73 12.43
N TYR A 133 -0.61 -4.66 11.47
CA TYR A 133 -1.93 -5.26 11.50
C TYR A 133 -2.05 -6.30 10.40
N LYS A 134 -2.86 -7.33 10.69
CA LYS A 134 -3.25 -8.35 9.73
C LYS A 134 -4.74 -8.61 9.85
N TYR A 135 -5.40 -8.80 8.73
CA TYR A 135 -6.77 -9.31 8.69
C TYR A 135 -7.02 -10.10 7.41
N GLU A 136 -7.98 -11.00 7.47
CA GLU A 136 -8.50 -11.70 6.30
C GLU A 136 -9.84 -11.08 5.89
N GLU A 137 -10.09 -10.99 4.58
CA GLU A 137 -11.40 -10.61 4.08
C GLU A 137 -11.75 -11.42 2.82
N THR A 138 -13.05 -11.58 2.59
CA THR A 138 -13.60 -12.01 1.30
C THR A 138 -14.29 -10.79 0.70
N PRO A 139 -13.64 -10.05 -0.22
CA PRO A 139 -14.21 -8.82 -0.76
C PRO A 139 -15.51 -9.13 -1.51
N HIS A 140 -16.60 -8.47 -1.12
CA HIS A 140 -17.88 -8.62 -1.82
C HIS A 140 -17.93 -7.74 -3.07
N LEU A 141 -17.24 -8.18 -4.12
CA LEU A 141 -17.14 -7.49 -5.41
C LEU A 141 -18.19 -8.05 -6.39
N ILE A 142 -19.36 -7.41 -6.44
CA ILE A 142 -20.38 -7.71 -7.47
C ILE A 142 -20.09 -6.82 -8.68
N TRP A 143 -19.43 -7.39 -9.69
CA TRP A 143 -19.16 -6.69 -10.93
C TRP A 143 -20.38 -6.65 -11.85
N LYS A 144 -20.63 -5.49 -12.45
CA LYS A 144 -21.56 -5.30 -13.55
C LYS A 144 -20.75 -5.06 -14.80
N LEU A 145 -20.86 -5.98 -15.76
CA LEU A 145 -20.16 -5.90 -17.04
C LEU A 145 -20.90 -4.93 -17.95
N GLU A 146 -20.15 -4.09 -18.66
CA GLU A 146 -20.67 -3.19 -19.69
C GLU A 146 -20.09 -3.57 -21.06
N SER A 147 -20.71 -3.10 -22.14
CA SER A 147 -20.29 -3.42 -23.51
C SER A 147 -19.12 -2.58 -24.01
N ASP A 148 -18.78 -1.51 -23.28
CA ASP A 148 -17.71 -0.59 -23.63
C ASP A 148 -16.37 -1.30 -23.67
N THR A 149 -15.61 -1.02 -24.73
CA THR A 149 -14.26 -1.55 -24.92
C THR A 149 -13.25 -0.43 -25.13
N ALA A 150 -12.01 -0.70 -24.76
CA ALA A 150 -10.88 0.17 -24.99
C ALA A 150 -9.63 -0.68 -25.28
N ASN A 151 -8.51 -0.02 -25.54
CA ASN A 151 -7.21 -0.69 -25.60
C ASN A 151 -6.32 -0.14 -24.48
N ILE A 152 -5.70 -1.03 -23.71
CA ILE A 152 -4.71 -0.70 -22.69
C ILE A 152 -3.48 -1.56 -22.97
N LEU A 153 -2.32 -0.91 -23.10
CA LEU A 153 -1.14 -1.50 -23.71
C LEU A 153 -1.49 -1.96 -25.14
N GLU A 154 -1.60 -3.28 -25.38
CA GLU A 154 -2.00 -3.88 -26.66
C GLU A 154 -3.22 -4.81 -26.52
N TYR A 155 -3.88 -4.80 -25.36
CA TYR A 155 -5.02 -5.66 -25.07
C TYR A 155 -6.33 -4.91 -25.23
N THR A 156 -7.26 -5.51 -25.97
CA THR A 156 -8.66 -5.11 -25.89
C THR A 156 -9.20 -5.45 -24.51
N VAL A 157 -9.73 -4.42 -23.85
CA VAL A 157 -10.30 -4.51 -22.51
C VAL A 157 -11.80 -4.21 -22.56
N GLN A 158 -12.56 -4.90 -21.71
CA GLN A 158 -13.98 -4.68 -21.48
C GLN A 158 -14.15 -3.91 -20.17
N HIS A 159 -15.11 -3.00 -20.14
CA HIS A 159 -15.47 -2.26 -18.94
C HIS A 159 -16.37 -3.07 -18.00
N ALA A 160 -16.17 -2.87 -16.71
CA ALA A 160 -17.08 -3.28 -15.67
C ALA A 160 -17.06 -2.27 -14.53
N TRP A 161 -18.07 -2.28 -13.68
CA TRP A 161 -18.05 -1.50 -12.44
C TRP A 161 -18.58 -2.26 -11.24
N THR A 162 -18.17 -1.84 -10.05
CA THR A 162 -18.65 -2.37 -8.77
C THR A 162 -18.68 -1.28 -7.70
N TYR A 163 -19.35 -1.56 -6.59
CA TYR A 163 -19.30 -0.71 -5.41
C TYR A 163 -18.50 -1.40 -4.32
N TYR A 164 -17.43 -0.76 -3.85
CA TYR A 164 -16.55 -1.31 -2.82
C TYR A 164 -15.91 -0.20 -1.99
N GLY A 165 -15.80 -0.42 -0.68
CA GLY A 165 -15.15 0.52 0.24
C GLY A 165 -15.74 1.92 0.26
N GLY A 166 -17.05 2.06 -0.01
CA GLY A 166 -17.71 3.36 -0.09
C GLY A 166 -17.55 4.11 -1.41
N ARG A 167 -16.96 3.48 -2.43
CA ARG A 167 -16.71 4.07 -3.76
C ARG A 167 -17.32 3.22 -4.86
N ILE A 168 -17.67 3.87 -5.95
CA ILE A 168 -17.92 3.19 -7.23
C ILE A 168 -16.57 3.10 -7.94
N TRP A 169 -16.22 1.89 -8.36
CA TRP A 169 -15.00 1.58 -9.08
C TRP A 169 -15.35 1.13 -10.49
N HIS A 170 -14.68 1.73 -11.47
CA HIS A 170 -14.68 1.30 -12.86
C HIS A 170 -13.41 0.50 -13.12
N ALA A 171 -13.54 -0.67 -13.72
CA ALA A 171 -12.45 -1.56 -14.05
C ALA A 171 -12.47 -1.90 -15.54
N TRP A 172 -11.29 -1.99 -16.14
CA TRP A 172 -11.08 -2.41 -17.51
C TRP A 172 -10.26 -3.70 -17.50
N PHE A 173 -10.85 -4.80 -17.94
CA PHE A 173 -10.25 -6.13 -17.87
C PHE A 173 -10.14 -6.79 -19.24
N THR A 174 -9.15 -7.67 -19.44
CA THR A 174 -8.98 -8.38 -20.71
C THR A 174 -9.16 -9.89 -20.55
N PRO A 175 -10.10 -10.53 -21.30
CA PRO A 175 -10.20 -11.99 -21.36
C PRO A 175 -9.01 -12.67 -22.01
N ALA A 176 -8.18 -11.93 -22.76
CA ALA A 176 -6.98 -12.46 -23.42
C ALA A 176 -5.93 -12.97 -22.43
N ILE A 177 -5.96 -12.45 -21.19
CA ILE A 177 -5.24 -13.00 -20.04
C ILE A 177 -6.30 -13.53 -19.08
N PRO A 178 -6.68 -14.83 -19.15
CA PRO A 178 -7.83 -15.40 -18.45
C PRO A 178 -7.55 -15.65 -16.95
N ILE A 179 -6.99 -14.65 -16.28
CA ILE A 179 -6.64 -14.65 -14.86
C ILE A 179 -7.57 -13.67 -14.16
N SER A 180 -8.45 -14.18 -13.30
CA SER A 180 -9.36 -13.36 -12.51
C SER A 180 -8.63 -12.68 -11.34
N ASP A 181 -7.90 -11.60 -11.62
CA ASP A 181 -7.12 -10.84 -10.66
C ASP A 181 -6.94 -9.38 -11.13
N GLY A 182 -6.29 -8.55 -10.31
CA GLY A 182 -6.14 -7.13 -10.57
C GLY A 182 -5.41 -6.35 -9.48
N PRO A 183 -5.31 -5.02 -9.61
CA PRO A 183 -4.69 -4.19 -8.60
C PRO A 183 -5.52 -4.16 -7.31
N TYR A 184 -4.85 -3.83 -6.20
CA TYR A 184 -5.46 -3.66 -4.89
C TYR A 184 -6.19 -4.95 -4.45
N LYS A 185 -7.45 -4.85 -4.01
CA LYS A 185 -8.29 -5.98 -3.61
C LYS A 185 -9.15 -6.53 -4.75
N PHE A 186 -9.06 -5.95 -5.94
CA PHE A 186 -9.95 -6.29 -7.07
C PHE A 186 -9.59 -7.65 -7.68
N MET A 187 -10.62 -8.47 -7.85
CA MET A 187 -10.61 -9.79 -8.49
C MET A 187 -12.05 -10.15 -8.87
N GLY A 188 -12.26 -11.27 -9.57
CA GLY A 188 -13.61 -11.81 -9.85
C GLY A 188 -14.16 -11.49 -11.24
N LEU A 189 -13.46 -10.72 -12.07
CA LEU A 189 -13.79 -10.52 -13.49
C LEU A 189 -13.24 -11.68 -14.34
N PRO A 190 -13.85 -12.00 -15.51
CA PRO A 190 -13.41 -13.09 -16.39
C PRO A 190 -12.20 -12.69 -17.25
N GLY A 191 -11.14 -12.21 -16.59
CA GLY A 191 -9.92 -11.72 -17.21
C GLY A 191 -9.15 -10.81 -16.26
N LEU A 192 -7.91 -10.50 -16.62
CA LEU A 192 -7.02 -9.68 -15.82
C LEU A 192 -7.44 -8.20 -15.91
N ILE A 193 -7.59 -7.55 -14.76
CA ILE A 193 -7.90 -6.12 -14.68
C ILE A 193 -6.64 -5.32 -14.99
N LEU A 194 -6.62 -4.60 -16.11
CA LEU A 194 -5.49 -3.75 -16.50
C LEU A 194 -5.62 -2.31 -16.02
N LYS A 195 -6.84 -1.85 -15.72
CA LYS A 195 -7.07 -0.54 -15.08
C LYS A 195 -8.22 -0.62 -14.10
N ALA A 196 -8.10 0.07 -12.97
CA ALA A 196 -9.19 0.29 -12.03
C ALA A 196 -9.14 1.72 -11.50
N GLU A 197 -10.26 2.43 -11.51
CA GLU A 197 -10.35 3.80 -11.00
C GLU A 197 -11.67 4.09 -10.31
N ASP A 198 -11.66 4.93 -9.28
CA ASP A 198 -12.90 5.38 -8.67
C ASP A 198 -13.58 6.45 -9.54
N SER A 199 -14.90 6.60 -9.45
CA SER A 199 -15.65 7.54 -10.32
C SER A 199 -15.27 9.01 -10.18
N LYS A 200 -14.43 9.36 -9.20
CA LYS A 200 -13.89 10.71 -9.01
C LYS A 200 -12.43 10.85 -9.45
N HIS A 201 -11.81 9.78 -9.96
CA HIS A 201 -10.40 9.70 -10.35
C HIS A 201 -9.44 10.11 -9.22
N TYR A 202 -9.89 9.98 -7.97
CA TYR A 202 -9.04 10.17 -6.81
C TYR A 202 -8.06 9.02 -6.63
N TYR A 203 -8.41 7.85 -7.16
CA TYR A 203 -7.58 6.66 -7.14
C TYR A 203 -7.66 5.99 -8.51
N THR A 204 -6.52 5.82 -9.16
CA THR A 204 -6.40 5.11 -10.43
C THR A 204 -5.20 4.18 -10.38
N PHE A 205 -5.44 2.91 -10.67
CA PHE A 205 -4.42 1.92 -10.95
C PHE A 205 -4.45 1.63 -12.45
N GLU A 206 -3.34 1.81 -13.14
CA GLU A 206 -3.24 1.56 -14.58
C GLU A 206 -1.98 0.75 -14.89
N ALA A 207 -2.15 -0.41 -15.53
CA ALA A 207 -1.06 -1.28 -15.91
C ALA A 207 -0.17 -0.57 -16.95
N ILE A 208 1.12 -0.53 -16.66
CA ILE A 208 2.14 0.08 -17.54
C ILE A 208 3.09 -0.96 -18.14
N ALA A 209 3.15 -2.16 -17.56
CA ALA A 209 3.93 -3.27 -18.09
C ALA A 209 3.39 -4.62 -17.62
N ILE A 210 3.60 -5.65 -18.44
CA ILE A 210 3.36 -7.06 -18.13
C ILE A 210 4.64 -7.81 -18.46
N GLU A 211 5.20 -8.50 -17.47
CA GLU A 211 6.55 -9.05 -17.53
C GLU A 211 6.59 -10.46 -16.92
N GLN A 212 7.66 -11.18 -17.26
CA GLN A 212 8.05 -12.37 -16.50
C GLN A 212 8.68 -11.92 -15.17
N PRO A 213 8.33 -12.55 -14.03
CA PRO A 213 8.98 -12.28 -12.77
C PRO A 213 10.48 -12.58 -12.85
N ALA A 214 11.30 -11.71 -12.24
CA ALA A 214 12.74 -11.92 -12.14
C ALA A 214 13.06 -12.99 -11.08
N GLU A 215 14.24 -13.59 -11.19
CA GLU A 215 14.70 -14.55 -10.18
C GLU A 215 14.71 -13.91 -8.77
N GLY A 216 14.05 -14.55 -7.82
CA GLY A 216 13.93 -14.09 -6.44
C GLY A 216 12.83 -13.03 -6.19
N GLU A 217 12.02 -12.69 -7.19
CA GLU A 217 10.71 -12.03 -6.98
C GLU A 217 9.69 -13.11 -6.60
N ASP A 218 9.68 -13.52 -5.33
CA ASP A 218 8.75 -14.53 -4.84
C ASP A 218 7.50 -13.88 -4.23
N ILE A 219 6.38 -14.59 -4.26
CA ILE A 219 5.21 -14.22 -3.45
C ILE A 219 5.55 -14.60 -2.02
N THR A 220 5.68 -13.60 -1.14
CA THR A 220 6.01 -13.79 0.27
C THR A 220 5.06 -13.02 1.17
N CYS A 221 5.00 -13.41 2.44
CA CYS A 221 4.52 -12.55 3.51
C CYS A 221 5.62 -12.36 4.56
N GLU A 222 5.52 -11.30 5.36
CA GLU A 222 6.51 -10.98 6.37
C GLU A 222 6.10 -11.61 7.71
N GLU A 223 7.06 -12.19 8.43
CA GLU A 223 6.86 -12.66 9.80
C GLU A 223 6.98 -11.47 10.78
N ASN A 224 5.86 -10.85 11.12
CA ASN A 224 5.78 -9.78 12.14
C ASN A 224 4.84 -10.18 13.29
N PRO A 225 4.98 -9.58 14.47
CA PRO A 225 3.99 -9.68 15.54
C PRO A 225 2.73 -8.88 15.19
N TYR A 226 1.90 -9.42 14.30
CA TYR A 226 0.69 -8.75 13.82
C TYR A 226 -0.38 -8.65 14.89
N ILE A 227 -1.01 -7.48 14.95
CA ILE A 227 -2.32 -7.31 15.57
C ILE A 227 -3.36 -7.88 14.61
N GLU A 228 -3.79 -9.11 14.87
CA GLU A 228 -4.88 -9.77 14.14
C GLU A 228 -6.20 -9.02 14.41
N THR A 229 -6.89 -8.63 13.35
CA THR A 229 -8.07 -7.74 13.44
C THR A 229 -9.07 -8.02 12.31
N THR A 230 -10.08 -7.15 12.17
CA THR A 230 -10.95 -7.10 10.99
C THR A 230 -10.67 -5.85 10.17
N ARG A 231 -11.12 -5.85 8.91
CA ARG A 231 -11.07 -4.68 8.02
C ARG A 231 -11.66 -3.42 8.69
N GLU A 232 -12.84 -3.54 9.30
CA GLU A 232 -13.56 -2.41 9.92
C GLU A 232 -12.75 -1.82 11.08
N LYS A 233 -12.21 -2.68 11.95
CA LYS A 233 -11.37 -2.26 13.09
C LYS A 233 -10.04 -1.65 12.63
N PHE A 234 -9.44 -2.17 11.56
CA PHE A 234 -8.24 -1.59 10.97
C PHE A 234 -8.50 -0.19 10.40
N LEU A 235 -9.61 0.00 9.67
CA LEU A 235 -10.01 1.30 9.15
C LEU A 235 -10.35 2.28 10.28
N GLU A 236 -10.98 1.80 11.35
CA GLU A 236 -11.25 2.58 12.55
C GLU A 236 -9.96 3.01 13.26
N ALA A 237 -9.00 2.10 13.47
CA ALA A 237 -7.71 2.41 14.06
C ALA A 237 -6.96 3.49 13.26
N ASN A 238 -7.00 3.41 11.92
CA ASN A 238 -6.44 4.45 11.04
C ASN A 238 -7.13 5.81 11.20
N ARG A 239 -8.46 5.83 11.32
CA ARG A 239 -9.21 7.08 11.58
C ARG A 239 -8.87 7.65 12.95
N ASN A 240 -8.80 6.82 13.98
CA ASN A 240 -8.49 7.24 15.35
C ASN A 240 -7.09 7.84 15.44
N LEU A 241 -6.08 7.24 14.79
CA LEU A 241 -4.73 7.82 14.70
C LEU A 241 -4.77 9.25 14.13
N ARG A 242 -5.53 9.48 13.05
CA ARG A 242 -5.61 10.80 12.42
C ARG A 242 -6.24 11.85 13.33
N LEU A 243 -7.25 11.46 14.10
CA LEU A 243 -7.93 12.35 15.04
C LEU A 243 -7.08 12.65 16.27
N ASP A 244 -6.28 11.67 16.71
CA ASP A 244 -5.51 11.69 17.95
C ASP A 244 -4.01 12.00 17.74
N ILE A 245 -3.60 12.39 16.53
CA ILE A 245 -2.18 12.52 16.17
C ILE A 245 -1.43 13.54 17.05
N ILE A 246 -2.11 14.57 17.57
CA ILE A 246 -1.50 15.58 18.45
C ILE A 246 -1.13 14.95 19.80
N ASN A 247 -2.03 14.20 20.43
CA ASN A 247 -1.77 13.57 21.72
C ASN A 247 -0.68 12.50 21.57
N LYS A 248 -0.79 11.66 20.53
CA LYS A 248 0.25 10.66 20.21
C LYS A 248 1.62 11.31 20.02
N ALA A 249 1.66 12.40 19.26
CA ALA A 249 2.87 13.19 19.13
C ALA A 249 3.40 13.70 20.48
N GLN A 250 2.54 14.29 21.31
CA GLN A 250 2.94 14.76 22.63
C GLN A 250 3.50 13.63 23.52
N GLU A 251 2.85 12.46 23.52
CA GLU A 251 3.31 11.25 24.23
C GLU A 251 4.69 10.78 23.73
N ALA A 252 4.98 10.94 22.44
CA ALA A 252 6.29 10.69 21.85
C ALA A 252 7.33 11.80 22.14
N GLY A 253 7.02 12.79 22.98
CA GLY A 253 7.96 13.85 23.36
C GLY A 253 8.16 14.91 22.28
N LEU A 254 7.22 15.06 21.34
CA LEU A 254 7.36 16.03 20.27
C LEU A 254 7.29 17.48 20.78
N ASN A 255 8.07 18.39 20.18
CA ASN A 255 7.85 19.83 20.39
C ASN A 255 6.57 20.34 19.67
N ALA A 256 6.06 21.51 20.08
CA ALA A 256 4.78 22.03 19.58
C ALA A 256 4.73 22.24 18.04
N GLY A 257 5.81 22.72 17.42
CA GLY A 257 5.87 22.88 15.96
C GLY A 257 5.78 21.54 15.22
N ALA A 258 6.44 20.53 15.78
CA ALA A 258 6.37 19.14 15.35
C ALA A 258 5.04 18.46 15.71
N GLN A 259 4.24 18.96 16.63
CA GLN A 259 2.87 18.45 16.82
C GLN A 259 1.92 19.04 15.77
N GLN A 260 2.00 20.36 15.55
CA GLN A 260 1.10 21.08 14.63
C GLN A 260 1.22 20.60 13.19
N THR A 261 2.45 20.38 12.73
CA THR A 261 2.65 19.96 11.35
C THR A 261 2.27 18.47 11.15
N ALA A 262 2.17 17.67 12.23
CA ALA A 262 1.67 16.28 12.21
C ALA A 262 0.17 16.31 11.97
N ALA A 263 -0.49 17.15 12.76
CA ALA A 263 -1.91 17.43 12.64
C ALA A 263 -2.25 17.93 11.23
N GLN A 264 -1.48 18.89 10.70
CA GLN A 264 -1.68 19.39 9.34
C GLN A 264 -1.49 18.27 8.31
N SER A 265 -0.43 17.47 8.42
CA SER A 265 -0.16 16.36 7.50
C SER A 265 -1.27 15.31 7.51
N MET A 266 -1.80 14.96 8.70
CA MET A 266 -2.92 14.01 8.82
C MET A 266 -4.24 14.59 8.33
N ARG A 267 -4.51 15.89 8.56
CA ARG A 267 -5.69 16.60 8.05
C ARG A 267 -5.75 16.60 6.53
N LEU A 268 -4.61 16.76 5.85
CA LEU A 268 -4.53 16.69 4.39
C LEU A 268 -4.87 15.30 3.84
N ARG A 269 -4.87 14.24 4.66
CA ARG A 269 -5.22 12.89 4.19
C ARG A 269 -6.73 12.62 4.27
N ASN A 270 -7.59 13.61 4.04
CA ASN A 270 -9.04 13.51 4.23
C ASN A 270 -9.77 12.52 3.29
N ASN A 271 -9.11 12.03 2.26
CA ASN A 271 -9.65 11.08 1.29
C ASN A 271 -8.88 9.75 1.43
N PRO A 272 -9.40 8.75 2.17
CA PRO A 272 -8.82 7.39 2.20
C PRO A 272 -9.40 6.52 1.09
N ILE A 273 -8.64 5.52 0.59
CA ILE A 273 -9.10 4.64 -0.51
C ILE A 273 -10.39 3.90 -0.15
N GLU A 274 -10.56 3.52 1.12
CA GLU A 274 -11.80 2.96 1.67
C GLU A 274 -12.43 3.95 2.65
N LEU A 275 -13.65 4.40 2.37
CA LEU A 275 -14.42 5.34 3.19
C LEU A 275 -15.20 4.64 4.33
N LYS A 276 -15.54 3.36 4.15
CA LYS A 276 -16.31 2.52 5.07
C LYS A 276 -15.76 1.11 5.01
#